data_AF-A0A6G2IFT2-F1
#
_entry.id   AF-A0A6G2IFT2-F1
#
_cell.length_a   1.000
_cell.length_b   1.000
_cell.length_c   1.000
_cell.angle_alpha   90.00
_cell.angle_beta   90.00
_cell.angle_gamma   90.00
#
_symmetry.space_group_name_H-M   'P 1'
#
loop_
_entity.id
_entity.type
_entity.pdbx_description
1 polymer ?
#
loop_
_entity_poly.entity_id
_entity_poly.type
_entity_poly.pdbx_seq_one_letter_code
_entity_poly.pdbx_strand_id
1 'polypeptide(L)'
;MTHAQVVALRDAGQLRVDCHYVISDWVQGTTLTGPNLVELHATSPSVLSMEAKVFTPYDNEAWEGLYDIDRGTVGQLVELRDNLNNVVRDTTGTSAIVGTFPWGTALWSENYLDSVTLTAPATGRAFQRNTVKDSTLDMTGWASGSWTQSDVRASTVTTGATFTMTNSEAQSSTITGEATGSISLTLGTKVLNSSVLQDSGSLKQWSISSSELRTVVLRGQGGTVARSALIISSRLRGRGVGDSITFLGETSLNLTSADLSFNNTWTVDGAAGSSVNIRECTCDQVGITRAAAAGRLDVTNGQYSSTFIDMQGSGALIVQACRGNGGVLRTGAGSSGQLNVNTSSIEGGTVEVLGVRSLSLNSGTYVGASATVTESGTTATAVAAIGDRVDQSRIEAGAVVQFATTTGTGTNQVTRSVVRGSSLVSPAGRLRIEGLTDGAWVDACRVYGGTVTITDAGTSLSGPSAFHDNQVDAGATLTYTGGDSTARQIRNNHVAGLSTLTLTSLTGSAGGGLGDVFAMSVRGQSTLTVTGARVPGQPIRDCTVEQGSTLNIPASGCTQRCRVAGGATLNAGAFVHFDSEMSLAATKTLTAANVNRLANKAYDDMI
;
A
#
# COMPACT_ATOMS: atom_id res chain seq x y z
N MET A 1 8.97 69.52 -15.10
CA MET A 1 8.51 70.17 -16.36
C MET A 1 8.10 69.09 -17.33
N THR A 2 7.28 69.38 -18.35
CA THR A 2 6.70 68.30 -19.18
C THR A 2 7.73 67.68 -20.11
N HIS A 3 7.59 66.39 -20.39
CA HIS A 3 8.35 65.61 -21.35
C HIS A 3 8.54 66.38 -22.67
N ALA A 4 7.45 66.87 -23.25
CA ALA A 4 7.47 67.64 -24.50
C ALA A 4 8.23 68.98 -24.37
N GLN A 5 8.19 69.65 -23.21
CA GLN A 5 8.99 70.86 -22.95
C GLN A 5 10.48 70.53 -22.79
N VAL A 6 10.83 69.37 -22.25
CA VAL A 6 12.23 68.91 -22.07
C VAL A 6 12.84 68.58 -23.43
N VAL A 7 12.13 67.80 -24.26
CA VAL A 7 12.51 67.51 -25.65
C VAL A 7 12.68 68.79 -26.46
N ALA A 8 11.75 69.75 -26.34
CA ALA A 8 11.85 71.03 -27.04
C ALA A 8 13.10 71.88 -26.66
N LEU A 9 13.64 71.76 -25.44
CA LEU A 9 14.90 72.42 -25.06
C LEU A 9 16.14 71.68 -25.57
N ARG A 10 16.09 70.33 -25.58
CA ARG A 10 17.14 69.45 -26.13
C ARG A 10 17.40 69.78 -27.59
N ASP A 11 16.36 69.75 -28.40
CA ASP A 11 16.44 69.80 -29.86
C ASP A 11 16.83 71.22 -30.37
N ALA A 12 16.65 72.25 -29.53
CA ALA A 12 17.04 73.63 -29.81
C ALA A 12 18.51 73.97 -29.47
N GLY A 13 19.25 73.06 -28.81
CA GLY A 13 20.62 73.32 -28.36
C GLY A 13 20.73 74.33 -27.21
N GLN A 14 19.72 74.38 -26.32
CA GLN A 14 19.61 75.39 -25.25
C GLN A 14 19.63 74.82 -23.82
N LEU A 15 19.97 73.54 -23.65
CA LEU A 15 20.20 72.96 -22.32
C LEU A 15 21.43 73.59 -21.65
N ARG A 16 21.45 73.59 -20.32
CA ARG A 16 22.57 74.08 -19.51
C ARG A 16 23.29 72.91 -18.86
N VAL A 17 24.60 72.85 -19.07
CA VAL A 17 25.47 71.73 -18.67
C VAL A 17 25.53 71.54 -17.15
N ASP A 18 25.26 72.59 -16.37
CA ASP A 18 25.34 72.56 -14.90
C ASP A 18 23.95 72.50 -14.23
N CYS A 19 22.95 71.88 -14.85
CA CYS A 19 21.56 71.86 -14.37
C CYS A 19 20.94 70.45 -14.32
N HIS A 20 19.98 70.29 -13.40
CA HIS A 20 19.13 69.12 -13.25
C HIS A 20 17.73 69.42 -13.82
N TYR A 21 17.11 68.43 -14.45
CA TYR A 21 15.87 68.50 -15.21
C TYR A 21 14.92 67.41 -14.71
N VAL A 22 14.01 67.80 -13.81
CA VAL A 22 12.97 66.90 -13.28
C VAL A 22 11.80 66.84 -14.25
N ILE A 23 11.59 65.67 -14.85
CA ILE A 23 10.42 65.41 -15.71
C ILE A 23 9.24 64.98 -14.84
N SER A 24 8.04 65.49 -15.12
CA SER A 24 6.93 65.56 -14.14
C SER A 24 5.58 64.99 -14.64
N ASP A 25 5.58 64.27 -15.75
CA ASP A 25 4.38 63.88 -16.51
C ASP A 25 4.52 62.52 -17.24
N TRP A 26 5.50 61.72 -16.85
CA TRP A 26 5.94 60.50 -17.54
C TRP A 26 5.40 59.21 -16.86
N VAL A 27 5.20 58.11 -17.62
CA VAL A 27 4.66 56.80 -17.14
C VAL A 27 5.03 55.57 -18.03
N GLN A 28 5.52 54.47 -17.45
CA GLN A 28 5.56 53.08 -17.99
C GLN A 28 4.99 52.16 -16.93
N GLY A 29 4.33 51.07 -17.38
CA GLY A 29 4.34 49.73 -16.77
C GLY A 29 4.05 49.66 -15.28
N THR A 30 2.93 49.08 -14.86
CA THR A 30 2.31 49.35 -13.53
C THR A 30 3.24 49.21 -12.33
N THR A 31 4.22 48.31 -12.36
CA THR A 31 5.17 48.15 -11.25
C THR A 31 6.33 49.16 -11.30
N LEU A 32 6.18 50.20 -12.11
CA LEU A 32 7.13 51.29 -12.40
C LEU A 32 6.46 52.66 -12.67
N THR A 33 5.18 52.84 -12.33
CA THR A 33 4.36 54.00 -12.76
C THR A 33 4.34 55.25 -11.88
N GLY A 34 3.96 56.38 -12.52
CA GLY A 34 3.73 57.71 -11.93
C GLY A 34 5.00 58.55 -11.98
N PRO A 35 5.00 59.87 -11.79
CA PRO A 35 6.23 60.58 -11.42
C PRO A 35 6.49 60.25 -9.93
N ASN A 36 7.46 59.41 -9.54
CA ASN A 36 8.77 59.19 -10.16
C ASN A 36 9.31 60.51 -10.68
N LEU A 37 9.72 61.38 -9.75
CA LEU A 37 10.53 62.53 -10.14
C LEU A 37 11.75 61.96 -10.84
N VAL A 38 11.80 62.06 -12.16
CA VAL A 38 12.91 61.52 -12.91
C VAL A 38 13.84 62.69 -13.10
N GLU A 39 14.74 62.78 -12.12
CA GLU A 39 15.77 63.79 -12.09
C GLU A 39 16.88 63.35 -13.04
N LEU A 40 16.88 63.97 -14.23
CA LEU A 40 17.91 63.80 -15.25
C LEU A 40 18.87 64.99 -15.21
N HIS A 41 20.09 64.81 -15.71
CA HIS A 41 21.12 65.84 -15.79
C HIS A 41 21.52 66.07 -17.26
N ALA A 42 21.85 67.30 -17.66
CA ALA A 42 22.26 67.63 -19.03
C ALA A 42 23.79 67.72 -19.16
N THR A 43 24.35 67.21 -20.25
CA THR A 43 25.82 67.02 -20.40
C THR A 43 26.45 67.85 -21.51
N SER A 44 25.63 68.37 -22.42
CA SER A 44 26.00 69.36 -23.45
C SER A 44 24.72 70.13 -23.82
N PRO A 45 24.80 71.25 -24.58
CA PRO A 45 23.62 72.07 -24.87
C PRO A 45 22.45 71.35 -25.58
N SER A 46 22.66 70.16 -26.13
CA SER A 46 21.64 69.36 -26.82
C SER A 46 21.52 67.91 -26.30
N VAL A 47 21.96 67.58 -25.08
CA VAL A 47 21.95 66.20 -24.54
C VAL A 47 21.53 66.13 -23.07
N LEU A 48 20.71 65.12 -22.72
CA LEU A 48 20.25 64.74 -21.37
C LEU A 48 20.67 63.30 -21.03
N SER A 49 20.74 63.00 -19.74
CA SER A 49 20.94 61.64 -19.20
C SER A 49 19.71 60.74 -19.36
N MET A 50 19.93 59.42 -19.32
CA MET A 50 18.90 58.39 -19.02
C MET A 50 18.99 57.87 -17.59
N GLU A 51 20.15 58.05 -16.93
CA GLU A 51 20.27 57.81 -15.50
C GLU A 51 19.39 58.82 -14.81
N ALA A 52 18.32 58.29 -14.23
CA ALA A 52 17.50 59.01 -13.32
C ALA A 52 17.91 58.56 -11.92
N LYS A 53 18.15 59.53 -11.03
CA LYS A 53 17.50 59.37 -9.74
C LYS A 53 16.01 59.52 -10.02
N VAL A 54 15.43 58.38 -10.40
CA VAL A 54 14.01 58.14 -10.27
C VAL A 54 13.80 58.29 -8.77
N PHE A 55 13.08 59.31 -8.33
CA PHE A 55 12.47 59.24 -7.01
C PHE A 55 11.26 58.34 -7.16
N THR A 56 11.56 57.07 -7.45
CA THR A 56 10.63 55.98 -7.17
C THR A 56 10.27 56.18 -5.72
N PRO A 57 8.97 56.20 -5.39
CA PRO A 57 8.49 56.97 -4.25
C PRO A 57 8.98 56.44 -2.90
N TYR A 58 9.38 55.14 -2.94
CA TYR A 58 10.43 52.95 -1.44
C TYR A 58 11.42 53.01 -0.16
N ASP A 59 12.72 53.21 -0.39
CA ASP A 59 13.70 53.75 0.55
C ASP A 59 13.33 55.15 1.13
N ASN A 60 14.30 55.88 1.67
CA ASN A 60 14.26 57.33 1.78
C ASN A 60 15.45 58.01 1.09
N GLU A 61 16.44 57.23 0.60
CA GLU A 61 17.30 57.66 -0.51
C GLU A 61 16.48 57.76 -1.81
N ALA A 62 17.11 58.08 -2.94
CA ALA A 62 16.45 57.99 -4.24
C ALA A 62 16.54 56.54 -4.77
N TRP A 63 15.40 55.84 -4.74
CA TRP A 63 15.17 54.43 -5.09
C TRP A 63 15.66 54.28 -6.57
N GLU A 64 16.48 53.30 -6.99
CA GLU A 64 17.21 53.44 -8.29
C GLU A 64 16.43 53.01 -9.54
N GLY A 65 16.55 53.70 -10.68
CA GLY A 65 15.79 53.33 -11.89
C GLY A 65 16.22 53.97 -13.22
N LEU A 66 15.60 53.54 -14.34
CA LEU A 66 16.09 53.81 -15.70
C LEU A 66 15.01 54.21 -16.70
N TYR A 67 15.06 55.45 -17.17
CA TYR A 67 13.99 56.13 -17.89
C TYR A 67 14.39 56.39 -19.36
N ASP A 68 13.54 55.95 -20.29
CA ASP A 68 13.65 56.17 -21.73
C ASP A 68 12.69 57.32 -22.13
N ILE A 69 13.22 58.50 -22.43
CA ILE A 69 12.36 59.67 -22.71
C ILE A 69 11.60 59.51 -24.04
N ASP A 70 12.23 59.04 -25.12
CA ASP A 70 11.62 59.08 -26.46
C ASP A 70 10.66 57.90 -26.76
N ARG A 71 10.37 57.04 -25.77
CA ARG A 71 9.63 55.77 -25.94
C ARG A 71 8.15 55.86 -25.52
N GLY A 72 7.26 55.97 -26.51
CA GLY A 72 5.82 56.13 -26.28
C GLY A 72 5.42 57.59 -26.02
N THR A 73 4.14 57.87 -25.81
CA THR A 73 3.61 59.25 -25.84
C THR A 73 4.13 60.17 -24.73
N VAL A 74 4.74 59.61 -23.68
CA VAL A 74 5.30 60.34 -22.52
C VAL A 74 6.66 59.79 -22.07
N GLY A 75 7.28 58.88 -22.83
CA GLY A 75 8.44 58.08 -22.41
C GLY A 75 8.10 56.86 -21.56
N GLN A 76 9.10 56.03 -21.22
CA GLN A 76 8.92 54.73 -20.56
C GLN A 76 10.09 54.31 -19.61
N LEU A 77 9.82 53.90 -18.36
CA LEU A 77 10.74 53.48 -17.29
C LEU A 77 10.92 51.96 -17.33
N VAL A 78 12.15 51.54 -17.61
CA VAL A 78 12.54 50.15 -17.77
C VAL A 78 13.33 49.59 -16.56
N GLU A 79 13.36 50.26 -15.40
CA GLU A 79 13.87 49.74 -14.10
C GLU A 79 13.50 50.60 -12.88
N LEU A 80 13.14 49.96 -11.75
CA LEU A 80 12.98 50.49 -10.38
C LEU A 80 13.79 49.56 -9.45
N ARG A 81 14.20 50.03 -8.27
CA ARG A 81 14.91 49.22 -7.25
C ARG A 81 14.72 49.77 -5.85
N ASP A 82 14.62 48.88 -4.87
CA ASP A 82 14.41 49.25 -3.48
C ASP A 82 15.49 48.81 -2.47
N ASN A 83 15.40 49.33 -1.25
CA ASN A 83 16.37 49.20 -0.15
C ASN A 83 16.07 48.08 0.87
N LEU A 84 14.81 47.65 0.96
CA LEU A 84 14.41 46.32 1.41
C LEU A 84 14.96 45.25 0.43
N ASN A 85 15.58 45.71 -0.67
CA ASN A 85 15.95 45.03 -1.91
C ASN A 85 14.75 44.55 -2.73
N ASN A 86 13.51 44.84 -2.29
CA ASN A 86 12.30 44.56 -3.03
C ASN A 86 12.19 45.45 -4.30
N VAL A 87 11.21 45.13 -5.15
CA VAL A 87 11.66 44.36 -6.33
C VAL A 87 10.70 44.48 -7.51
N VAL A 88 10.95 45.36 -8.50
CA VAL A 88 10.11 45.58 -9.72
C VAL A 88 10.86 46.07 -11.01
N ARG A 89 10.77 45.36 -12.16
CA ARG A 89 11.32 45.74 -13.51
C ARG A 89 10.85 44.87 -14.71
N ASP A 90 9.99 45.36 -15.57
CA ASP A 90 8.70 44.69 -15.75
C ASP A 90 7.91 43.99 -17.05
N THR A 91 7.75 43.98 -18.48
CA THR A 91 8.20 44.39 -19.95
C THR A 91 7.21 45.23 -20.75
N THR A 92 6.15 44.65 -21.34
CA THR A 92 6.11 44.39 -22.80
C THR A 92 5.92 45.62 -23.70
N GLY A 93 6.08 46.83 -23.17
CA GLY A 93 5.66 48.09 -23.77
C GLY A 93 4.15 48.25 -23.64
N THR A 94 3.42 47.14 -23.76
CA THR A 94 1.98 46.96 -23.63
C THR A 94 1.55 46.10 -22.41
N SER A 95 2.45 45.34 -21.76
CA SER A 95 2.14 44.34 -20.69
C SER A 95 3.38 43.93 -19.81
N ALA A 96 3.61 42.62 -19.54
CA ALA A 96 4.63 41.94 -18.69
C ALA A 96 5.96 41.40 -19.36
N ILE A 97 7.11 41.47 -18.65
CA ILE A 97 8.58 41.17 -18.83
C ILE A 97 9.77 41.98 -17.99
N VAL A 98 10.33 43.28 -17.89
CA VAL A 98 10.51 44.80 -18.33
C VAL A 98 9.58 46.21 -18.10
N GLY A 99 8.25 46.64 -17.83
CA GLY A 99 6.70 46.43 -17.86
C GLY A 99 5.71 46.06 -16.65
N THR A 100 5.35 44.77 -16.34
CA THR A 100 4.83 44.17 -15.04
C THR A 100 5.56 42.84 -14.48
N PHE A 101 6.69 42.90 -13.71
CA PHE A 101 7.56 41.79 -13.15
C PHE A 101 8.42 42.28 -11.95
N PRO A 102 8.95 41.39 -11.08
CA PRO A 102 9.72 41.75 -9.88
C PRO A 102 11.28 41.72 -10.03
N TRP A 103 11.97 42.81 -9.65
CA TRP A 103 13.44 43.02 -9.73
C TRP A 103 14.11 43.90 -8.61
N GLY A 104 15.05 43.45 -7.77
CA GLY A 104 15.81 42.18 -7.85
C GLY A 104 16.33 41.56 -6.54
N THR A 105 15.63 41.61 -5.39
CA THR A 105 16.03 40.96 -4.11
C THR A 105 16.54 39.53 -4.24
N ALA A 106 17.46 39.11 -3.36
CA ALA A 106 17.66 37.68 -3.07
C ALA A 106 16.45 37.05 -2.34
N LEU A 107 15.80 37.86 -1.49
CA LEU A 107 14.55 37.56 -0.79
C LEU A 107 13.37 38.25 -1.49
N TRP A 108 12.90 37.74 -2.63
CA TRP A 108 11.65 38.24 -3.22
C TRP A 108 10.57 38.15 -2.14
N SER A 109 10.20 39.28 -1.54
CA SER A 109 9.33 39.30 -0.37
C SER A 109 8.20 40.29 -0.50
N GLU A 110 7.04 39.91 0.02
CA GLU A 110 5.86 40.78 0.10
C GLU A 110 5.33 41.24 -1.27
N ASN A 111 5.77 40.60 -2.37
CA ASN A 111 5.37 40.95 -3.73
C ASN A 111 4.00 40.39 -4.10
N TYR A 112 3.35 41.08 -5.03
CA TYR A 112 2.06 40.71 -5.58
C TYR A 112 2.17 40.56 -7.10
N LEU A 113 1.84 39.37 -7.60
CA LEU A 113 1.94 39.01 -9.02
C LEU A 113 0.59 38.49 -9.49
N ASP A 114 -0.12 39.27 -10.32
CA ASP A 114 -1.48 38.95 -10.75
C ASP A 114 -1.65 39.13 -12.25
N SER A 115 -2.15 38.09 -12.93
CA SER A 115 -2.36 38.07 -14.38
C SER A 115 -1.09 38.38 -15.20
N VAL A 116 0.11 38.16 -14.63
CA VAL A 116 1.41 38.41 -15.26
C VAL A 116 2.03 37.13 -15.83
N THR A 117 2.82 37.26 -16.91
CA THR A 117 3.66 36.18 -17.45
C THR A 117 5.11 36.36 -16.98
N LEU A 118 5.36 36.16 -15.69
CA LEU A 118 6.68 36.27 -15.07
C LEU A 118 7.61 35.12 -15.45
N THR A 119 8.44 35.34 -16.47
CA THR A 119 9.70 34.60 -16.65
C THR A 119 10.76 35.13 -15.67
N ALA A 120 10.93 34.45 -14.53
CA ALA A 120 11.89 34.80 -13.48
C ALA A 120 13.31 34.30 -13.84
N PRO A 121 14.32 35.19 -13.98
CA PRO A 121 15.63 34.83 -14.52
C PRO A 121 16.47 33.95 -13.59
N ALA A 122 17.49 33.31 -14.17
CA ALA A 122 18.18 32.11 -13.69
C ALA A 122 19.08 32.28 -12.43
N THR A 123 18.49 32.71 -11.32
CA THR A 123 19.14 32.80 -10.01
C THR A 123 18.17 32.31 -8.94
N GLY A 124 18.63 31.40 -8.08
CA GLY A 124 17.81 30.86 -6.99
C GLY A 124 17.46 31.92 -5.95
N ARG A 125 16.18 32.00 -5.57
CA ARG A 125 15.66 33.08 -4.71
C ARG A 125 14.72 32.56 -3.64
N ALA A 126 14.69 33.28 -2.52
CA ALA A 126 13.74 33.07 -1.44
C ALA A 126 12.48 33.92 -1.71
N PHE A 127 11.44 33.29 -2.23
CA PHE A 127 10.13 33.86 -2.47
C PHE A 127 9.30 33.80 -1.17
N GLN A 128 9.56 34.72 -0.24
CA GLN A 128 8.92 34.74 1.09
C GLN A 128 7.72 35.70 1.20
N ARG A 129 6.56 35.23 1.69
CA ARG A 129 5.37 36.06 1.96
C ARG A 129 4.83 36.83 0.74
N ASN A 130 4.95 36.25 -0.46
CA ASN A 130 4.40 36.82 -1.70
C ASN A 130 3.06 36.17 -2.04
N THR A 131 2.27 36.85 -2.88
CA THR A 131 1.02 36.34 -3.42
C THR A 131 1.07 36.29 -4.95
N VAL A 132 0.61 35.18 -5.52
CA VAL A 132 0.60 34.93 -6.97
C VAL A 132 -0.79 34.49 -7.40
N LYS A 133 -1.36 35.12 -8.41
CA LYS A 133 -2.75 34.88 -8.84
C LYS A 133 -2.91 34.92 -10.36
N ASP A 134 -3.65 33.96 -10.92
CA ASP A 134 -3.98 33.89 -12.37
C ASP A 134 -2.76 34.09 -13.31
N SER A 135 -1.55 33.82 -12.83
CA SER A 135 -0.29 34.21 -13.45
C SER A 135 0.43 33.01 -14.06
N THR A 136 1.30 33.27 -15.03
CA THR A 136 2.28 32.29 -15.51
C THR A 136 3.65 32.67 -14.94
N LEU A 137 4.08 31.98 -13.89
CA LEU A 137 5.46 32.07 -13.39
C LEU A 137 6.29 31.00 -14.09
N ASP A 138 7.26 31.40 -14.90
CA ASP A 138 8.31 30.52 -15.41
C ASP A 138 9.60 30.81 -14.64
N MET A 139 9.94 29.94 -13.70
CA MET A 139 11.16 29.96 -12.90
C MET A 139 12.14 28.87 -13.33
N THR A 140 12.04 28.32 -14.55
CA THR A 140 12.87 27.19 -15.02
C THR A 140 14.37 27.41 -14.84
N GLY A 141 14.85 28.65 -14.94
CA GLY A 141 16.27 28.97 -14.70
C GLY A 141 16.74 28.84 -13.24
N TRP A 142 15.87 28.58 -12.27
CA TRP A 142 16.22 28.56 -10.84
C TRP A 142 16.88 27.24 -10.42
N ALA A 143 18.20 27.25 -10.26
CA ALA A 143 18.93 26.10 -9.68
C ALA A 143 18.37 25.64 -8.32
N SER A 144 17.91 26.58 -7.49
CA SER A 144 17.14 26.31 -6.27
C SER A 144 16.17 27.45 -5.89
N GLY A 145 14.88 27.16 -5.75
CA GLY A 145 13.86 28.07 -5.24
C GLY A 145 13.38 27.69 -3.85
N SER A 146 13.10 28.68 -3.00
CA SER A 146 12.38 28.47 -1.73
C SER A 146 11.19 29.42 -1.62
N TRP A 147 9.98 28.87 -1.49
CA TRP A 147 8.72 29.57 -1.36
C TRP A 147 8.21 29.48 0.07
N THR A 148 8.42 30.52 0.87
CA THR A 148 8.20 30.49 2.32
C THR A 148 7.04 31.39 2.73
N GLN A 149 5.99 30.88 3.39
CA GLN A 149 4.81 31.67 3.77
C GLN A 149 4.10 32.39 2.59
N SER A 150 4.24 31.88 1.36
CA SER A 150 3.69 32.48 0.14
C SER A 150 2.38 31.78 -0.29
N ASP A 151 1.53 32.45 -1.06
CA ASP A 151 0.18 31.99 -1.44
C ASP A 151 -0.03 32.09 -2.96
N VAL A 152 -0.33 30.98 -3.63
CA VAL A 152 -0.34 30.88 -5.09
C VAL A 152 -1.61 30.22 -5.63
N ARG A 153 -2.40 30.98 -6.38
CA ARG A 153 -3.76 30.63 -6.75
C ARG A 153 -4.00 30.70 -8.26
N ALA A 154 -4.69 29.70 -8.81
CA ALA A 154 -5.09 29.61 -10.23
C ALA A 154 -3.94 29.87 -11.23
N SER A 155 -2.69 29.68 -10.81
CA SER A 155 -1.50 30.08 -11.54
C SER A 155 -0.79 28.88 -12.15
N THR A 156 -0.11 29.09 -13.28
CA THR A 156 0.88 28.13 -13.80
C THR A 156 2.25 28.53 -13.28
N VAL A 157 2.99 27.57 -12.73
CA VAL A 157 4.27 27.78 -12.05
C VAL A 157 5.24 26.71 -12.52
N THR A 158 6.05 27.01 -13.53
CA THR A 158 7.17 26.13 -13.89
C THR A 158 8.33 26.43 -12.93
N THR A 159 8.80 25.45 -12.18
CA THR A 159 9.94 25.61 -11.27
C THR A 159 11.22 25.19 -11.97
N GLY A 160 12.35 25.78 -11.59
CA GLY A 160 13.67 25.23 -11.92
C GLY A 160 14.01 23.99 -11.07
N ALA A 161 15.20 23.44 -11.32
CA ALA A 161 15.65 22.13 -10.88
C ALA A 161 15.30 21.76 -9.43
N THR A 162 15.60 22.61 -8.44
CA THR A 162 15.19 22.36 -7.04
C THR A 162 14.15 23.39 -6.60
N PHE A 163 13.05 22.92 -6.02
CA PHE A 163 11.98 23.75 -5.51
C PHE A 163 11.56 23.29 -4.12
N THR A 164 11.55 24.22 -3.16
CA THR A 164 11.05 23.98 -1.80
C THR A 164 9.90 24.94 -1.49
N MET A 165 8.80 24.45 -0.92
CA MET A 165 7.63 25.24 -0.54
C MET A 165 7.30 25.00 0.93
N THR A 166 7.44 26.02 1.77
CA THR A 166 7.52 25.93 3.23
C THR A 166 6.47 26.81 3.90
N ASN A 167 5.54 26.22 4.66
CA ASN A 167 4.42 26.94 5.30
C ASN A 167 3.61 27.82 4.32
N SER A 168 3.48 27.37 3.07
CA SER A 168 2.93 28.13 1.94
C SER A 168 1.68 27.44 1.36
N GLU A 169 0.81 28.16 0.64
CA GLU A 169 -0.42 27.59 0.05
C GLU A 169 -0.42 27.63 -1.48
N ALA A 170 -0.90 26.56 -2.13
CA ALA A 170 -1.07 26.46 -3.58
C ALA A 170 -2.48 25.96 -3.93
N GLN A 171 -3.38 26.84 -4.39
CA GLN A 171 -4.78 26.51 -4.68
C GLN A 171 -5.11 26.57 -6.19
N SER A 172 -5.75 25.54 -6.74
CA SER A 172 -6.18 25.49 -8.15
C SER A 172 -5.07 25.75 -9.19
N SER A 173 -3.81 25.57 -8.80
CA SER A 173 -2.61 25.96 -9.56
C SER A 173 -1.96 24.76 -10.23
N THR A 174 -1.14 24.98 -11.26
CA THR A 174 -0.28 23.94 -11.86
C THR A 174 1.17 24.24 -11.55
N ILE A 175 1.80 23.49 -10.66
CA ILE A 175 3.22 23.59 -10.35
C ILE A 175 3.95 22.49 -11.13
N THR A 176 4.76 22.86 -12.12
CA THR A 176 5.50 21.93 -12.98
C THR A 176 6.99 22.01 -12.66
N GLY A 177 7.55 20.96 -12.06
CA GLY A 177 8.99 20.91 -11.79
C GLY A 177 9.81 20.59 -13.02
N GLU A 178 11.00 21.20 -13.11
CA GLU A 178 11.98 21.00 -14.17
C GLU A 178 12.43 19.54 -14.33
N ALA A 179 13.03 19.26 -15.49
CA ALA A 179 13.41 17.93 -15.94
C ALA A 179 14.38 17.17 -15.01
N THR A 180 15.20 17.85 -14.18
CA THR A 180 16.41 17.24 -13.57
C THR A 180 16.61 17.42 -12.06
N GLY A 181 15.55 17.64 -11.26
CA GLY A 181 15.73 17.81 -9.81
C GLY A 181 14.53 17.49 -8.91
N SER A 182 14.30 18.31 -7.88
CA SER A 182 13.49 17.94 -6.70
C SER A 182 12.39 18.94 -6.34
N ILE A 183 11.26 18.40 -5.86
CA ILE A 183 10.13 19.17 -5.30
C ILE A 183 9.99 18.80 -3.82
N SER A 184 10.04 19.79 -2.94
CA SER A 184 9.93 19.63 -1.48
C SER A 184 8.81 20.50 -0.90
N LEU A 185 7.73 19.90 -0.41
CA LEU A 185 6.63 20.58 0.30
C LEU A 185 6.83 20.36 1.80
N THR A 186 6.93 21.42 2.62
CA THR A 186 7.33 21.27 4.04
C THR A 186 6.58 22.19 5.01
N LEU A 187 6.58 21.81 6.30
CA LEU A 187 6.24 22.65 7.46
C LEU A 187 4.90 23.41 7.34
N GLY A 188 3.79 22.68 7.19
CA GLY A 188 2.44 23.26 7.13
C GLY A 188 1.99 23.71 5.74
N THR A 189 2.80 23.50 4.70
CA THR A 189 2.42 23.78 3.32
C THR A 189 1.13 23.07 2.92
N LYS A 190 0.26 23.77 2.19
CA LYS A 190 -1.00 23.23 1.67
C LYS A 190 -1.05 23.28 0.15
N VAL A 191 -1.57 22.24 -0.49
CA VAL A 191 -1.78 22.17 -1.94
C VAL A 191 -3.19 21.65 -2.21
N LEU A 192 -4.05 22.46 -2.84
CA LEU A 192 -5.51 22.31 -2.80
C LEU A 192 -6.16 22.44 -4.19
N ASN A 193 -6.69 21.37 -4.76
CA ASN A 193 -7.27 21.33 -6.13
C ASN A 193 -6.26 21.69 -7.24
N SER A 194 -4.97 21.50 -6.94
CA SER A 194 -3.83 21.87 -7.77
C SER A 194 -3.20 20.63 -8.42
N SER A 195 -2.54 20.81 -9.56
CA SER A 195 -1.63 19.80 -10.10
C SER A 195 -0.21 20.10 -9.66
N VAL A 196 0.50 19.11 -9.13
CA VAL A 196 1.97 19.15 -9.06
C VAL A 196 2.50 18.11 -10.03
N LEU A 197 3.09 18.59 -11.11
CA LEU A 197 3.61 17.82 -12.21
C LEU A 197 5.14 17.84 -12.14
N GLN A 198 5.79 16.78 -12.58
CA GLN A 198 7.23 16.83 -12.86
C GLN A 198 7.49 16.25 -14.25
N ASP A 199 7.85 17.15 -15.17
CA ASP A 199 7.95 16.85 -16.60
C ASP A 199 9.17 15.96 -16.91
N SER A 200 9.17 15.27 -18.04
CA SER A 200 10.12 14.21 -18.39
C SER A 200 11.62 14.61 -18.27
N GLY A 201 12.45 13.69 -17.77
CA GLY A 201 13.88 13.94 -17.45
C GLY A 201 14.35 13.16 -16.22
N SER A 202 15.65 13.17 -15.93
CA SER A 202 16.31 12.20 -15.02
C SER A 202 16.71 12.74 -13.64
N LEU A 203 16.86 11.82 -12.67
CA LEU A 203 17.33 12.07 -11.28
C LEU A 203 16.44 12.99 -10.43
N LYS A 204 15.24 12.50 -10.11
CA LYS A 204 14.24 13.25 -9.32
C LYS A 204 14.11 12.81 -7.88
N GLN A 205 13.74 13.76 -7.01
CA GLN A 205 13.31 13.49 -5.64
C GLN A 205 12.04 14.28 -5.29
N TRP A 206 11.04 13.60 -4.73
CA TRP A 206 9.90 14.24 -4.07
C TRP A 206 10.07 14.18 -2.55
N SER A 207 9.73 15.28 -1.87
CA SER A 207 9.64 15.34 -0.41
C SER A 207 8.35 16.07 -0.02
N ILE A 208 7.55 15.50 0.88
CA ILE A 208 6.32 16.09 1.41
C ILE A 208 6.33 15.86 2.92
N SER A 209 6.52 16.91 3.71
CA SER A 209 6.74 16.81 5.16
C SER A 209 5.80 17.73 5.93
N SER A 210 5.07 17.20 6.91
CA SER A 210 4.13 17.95 7.76
C SER A 210 3.16 18.86 6.97
N SER A 211 2.66 18.40 5.82
CA SER A 211 1.91 19.20 4.83
C SER A 211 0.52 18.62 4.54
N GLU A 212 -0.40 19.42 3.98
CA GLU A 212 -1.73 18.95 3.53
C GLU A 212 -1.87 19.05 2.00
N LEU A 213 -2.11 17.91 1.34
CA LEU A 213 -2.53 17.84 -0.06
C LEU A 213 -4.01 17.45 -0.11
N ARG A 214 -4.83 18.18 -0.88
CA ARG A 214 -6.26 17.88 -1.08
C ARG A 214 -6.67 18.07 -2.53
N THR A 215 -7.30 17.09 -3.16
CA THR A 215 -7.67 17.12 -4.60
C THR A 215 -6.43 17.36 -5.48
N VAL A 216 -5.31 16.68 -5.21
CA VAL A 216 -4.03 16.95 -5.88
C VAL A 216 -3.70 15.85 -6.86
N VAL A 217 -3.48 16.22 -8.12
CA VAL A 217 -2.81 15.36 -9.10
C VAL A 217 -1.31 15.48 -8.87
N LEU A 218 -0.68 14.43 -8.35
CA LEU A 218 0.77 14.30 -8.31
C LEU A 218 1.18 13.37 -9.46
N ARG A 219 1.98 13.87 -10.41
CA ARG A 219 2.45 13.06 -11.54
C ARG A 219 3.95 13.22 -11.77
N GLY A 220 4.70 12.15 -11.51
CA GLY A 220 5.97 11.92 -12.21
C GLY A 220 5.69 11.39 -13.61
N GLN A 221 6.35 11.93 -14.64
CA GLN A 221 6.34 11.30 -15.97
C GLN A 221 7.39 10.20 -16.07
N GLY A 222 7.03 9.07 -16.67
CA GLY A 222 7.91 7.92 -16.84
C GLY A 222 9.07 8.22 -17.79
N GLY A 223 10.28 8.33 -17.25
CA GLY A 223 11.51 8.53 -17.99
C GLY A 223 12.74 8.52 -17.08
N THR A 224 13.77 7.77 -17.46
CA THR A 224 15.14 7.72 -16.89
C THR A 224 15.29 8.08 -15.41
N VAL A 225 14.75 7.22 -14.53
CA VAL A 225 15.10 7.12 -13.09
C VAL A 225 14.78 8.38 -12.26
N ALA A 226 13.57 8.41 -11.70
CA ALA A 226 13.36 9.10 -10.43
C ALA A 226 14.06 8.29 -9.31
N ARG A 227 14.74 8.94 -8.37
CA ARG A 227 15.43 8.23 -7.28
C ARG A 227 14.47 7.87 -6.17
N SER A 228 13.78 8.86 -5.59
CA SER A 228 12.89 8.60 -4.45
C SER A 228 11.75 9.59 -4.30
N ALA A 229 10.64 9.10 -3.75
CA ALA A 229 9.57 9.92 -3.19
C ALA A 229 9.50 9.69 -1.67
N LEU A 230 9.35 10.77 -0.91
CA LEU A 230 9.33 10.76 0.55
C LEU A 230 8.15 11.58 1.07
N ILE A 231 7.31 10.99 1.91
CA ILE A 231 6.08 11.60 2.41
C ILE A 231 6.00 11.32 3.92
N ILE A 232 6.20 12.34 4.75
CA ILE A 232 6.34 12.25 6.22
C ILE A 232 5.27 13.12 6.89
N SER A 233 4.60 12.62 7.93
CA SER A 233 3.70 13.37 8.83
C SER A 233 2.64 14.22 8.11
N SER A 234 2.24 13.81 6.91
CA SER A 234 1.45 14.64 5.98
C SER A 234 0.09 14.04 5.71
N ARG A 235 -0.90 14.88 5.45
CA ARG A 235 -2.26 14.50 5.04
C ARG A 235 -2.38 14.59 3.53
N LEU A 236 -2.85 13.54 2.86
CA LEU A 236 -3.07 13.50 1.43
C LEU A 236 -4.48 12.97 1.16
N ARG A 237 -5.34 13.82 0.58
CA ARG A 237 -6.78 13.57 0.43
C ARG A 237 -7.25 13.74 -1.01
N GLY A 238 -7.99 12.76 -1.54
CA GLY A 238 -8.82 12.92 -2.73
C GLY A 238 -10.15 13.60 -2.41
N ARG A 239 -10.84 14.05 -3.45
CA ARG A 239 -12.17 14.69 -3.42
C ARG A 239 -13.15 14.06 -4.41
N GLY A 240 -12.68 13.39 -5.46
CA GLY A 240 -13.55 12.73 -6.43
C GLY A 240 -12.87 11.72 -7.37
N VAL A 241 -13.67 11.17 -8.28
CA VAL A 241 -13.22 10.27 -9.34
C VAL A 241 -12.28 11.03 -10.28
N GLY A 242 -11.06 10.51 -10.48
CA GLY A 242 -10.02 11.12 -11.32
C GLY A 242 -8.83 11.68 -10.53
N ASP A 243 -9.00 12.00 -9.24
CA ASP A 243 -7.87 12.32 -8.35
C ASP A 243 -6.92 11.12 -8.31
N SER A 244 -5.65 11.34 -8.65
CA SER A 244 -4.64 10.29 -8.67
C SER A 244 -3.28 10.84 -8.31
N ILE A 245 -2.58 10.13 -7.42
CA ILE A 245 -1.12 10.17 -7.35
C ILE A 245 -0.61 9.12 -8.33
N THR A 246 0.41 9.46 -9.10
CA THR A 246 1.07 8.55 -10.04
C THR A 246 2.57 8.78 -9.98
N PHE A 247 3.25 7.86 -9.32
CA PHE A 247 4.71 7.75 -9.30
C PHE A 247 5.10 6.75 -10.40
N LEU A 248 6.03 7.13 -11.28
CA LEU A 248 6.47 6.38 -12.46
C LEU A 248 8.02 6.29 -12.53
N GLY A 249 8.57 5.13 -12.18
CA GLY A 249 9.99 4.83 -12.36
C GLY A 249 10.90 5.15 -11.17
N GLU A 250 10.33 5.43 -10.00
CA GLU A 250 11.05 5.63 -8.74
C GLU A 250 11.74 4.35 -8.27
N THR A 251 12.90 4.49 -7.62
CA THR A 251 13.58 3.36 -6.95
C THR A 251 13.17 3.20 -5.48
N SER A 252 12.61 4.23 -4.85
CA SER A 252 12.07 4.12 -3.48
C SER A 252 10.96 5.13 -3.18
N LEU A 253 9.74 4.68 -2.93
CA LEU A 253 8.66 5.48 -2.33
C LEU A 253 8.59 5.19 -0.83
N ASN A 254 8.64 6.23 -0.01
CA ASN A 254 8.63 6.12 1.45
C ASN A 254 7.53 7.02 2.04
N LEU A 255 6.67 6.41 2.84
CA LEU A 255 5.52 7.01 3.51
C LEU A 255 5.65 6.74 5.00
N THR A 256 5.67 7.78 5.83
CA THR A 256 5.88 7.66 7.27
C THR A 256 4.89 8.56 8.02
N SER A 257 4.09 8.00 8.92
CA SER A 257 3.15 8.74 9.77
C SER A 257 2.13 9.61 9.00
N ALA A 258 1.75 9.19 7.79
CA ALA A 258 0.89 9.94 6.87
C ALA A 258 -0.59 9.54 6.92
N ASP A 259 -1.50 10.49 6.67
CA ASP A 259 -2.96 10.30 6.61
C ASP A 259 -3.44 10.36 5.15
N LEU A 260 -3.61 9.18 4.54
CA LEU A 260 -3.89 8.94 3.13
C LEU A 260 -5.35 8.57 2.94
N SER A 261 -6.09 9.28 2.10
CA SER A 261 -7.46 8.84 1.76
C SER A 261 -7.93 9.40 0.43
N PHE A 262 -8.22 8.51 -0.50
CA PHE A 262 -8.58 8.81 -1.87
C PHE A 262 -9.73 7.88 -2.25
N ASN A 263 -10.78 8.40 -2.88
CA ASN A 263 -11.89 7.57 -3.35
C ASN A 263 -11.55 6.94 -4.73
N ASN A 264 -10.28 6.60 -4.94
CA ASN A 264 -9.70 6.24 -6.24
C ASN A 264 -8.31 5.57 -6.09
N THR A 265 -7.76 5.07 -7.19
CA THR A 265 -6.44 4.42 -7.25
C THR A 265 -5.28 5.42 -7.35
N TRP A 266 -4.31 5.25 -6.45
CA TRP A 266 -2.92 5.69 -6.58
C TRP A 266 -2.10 4.57 -7.23
N THR A 267 -1.47 4.87 -8.35
CA THR A 267 -0.54 3.95 -9.04
C THR A 267 0.91 4.27 -8.65
N VAL A 268 1.68 3.23 -8.33
CA VAL A 268 3.13 3.30 -8.07
C VAL A 268 3.83 2.36 -9.04
N ASP A 269 4.05 2.82 -10.26
CA ASP A 269 4.91 2.10 -11.20
C ASP A 269 6.37 2.39 -10.84
N GLY A 270 7.17 1.35 -10.63
CA GLY A 270 8.54 1.48 -10.11
C GLY A 270 9.49 0.66 -10.95
N ALA A 271 10.73 1.14 -11.11
CA ALA A 271 11.75 0.37 -11.82
C ALA A 271 12.02 -0.99 -11.13
N ALA A 272 12.56 -1.97 -11.86
CA ALA A 272 12.95 -3.24 -11.25
C ALA A 272 13.99 -3.03 -10.14
N GLY A 273 13.77 -3.66 -8.98
CA GLY A 273 14.51 -3.43 -7.73
C GLY A 273 13.90 -2.36 -6.82
N SER A 274 12.87 -1.65 -7.23
CA SER A 274 12.26 -0.56 -6.45
C SER A 274 11.62 -1.02 -5.13
N SER A 275 11.60 -0.13 -4.15
CA SER A 275 10.92 -0.30 -2.86
C SER A 275 9.72 0.66 -2.72
N VAL A 276 8.68 0.21 -2.02
CA VAL A 276 7.58 1.05 -1.55
C VAL A 276 7.37 0.74 -0.08
N ASN A 277 7.52 1.72 0.80
CA ASN A 277 7.51 1.51 2.25
C ASN A 277 6.45 2.42 2.87
N ILE A 278 5.42 1.83 3.49
CA ILE A 278 4.28 2.53 4.11
C ILE A 278 4.33 2.24 5.61
N ARG A 279 4.73 3.22 6.42
CA ARG A 279 5.02 3.06 7.85
C ARG A 279 4.17 3.99 8.70
N GLU A 280 3.48 3.45 9.69
CA GLU A 280 2.71 4.24 10.70
C GLU A 280 1.62 5.13 10.06
N CYS A 281 1.21 4.82 8.82
CA CYS A 281 0.21 5.56 8.06
C CYS A 281 -1.23 5.09 8.34
N THR A 282 -2.18 5.98 8.15
CA THR A 282 -3.61 5.63 7.98
C THR A 282 -3.96 5.71 6.50
N CYS A 283 -4.56 4.65 5.95
CA CYS A 283 -5.12 4.59 4.61
C CYS A 283 -6.64 4.44 4.67
N ASP A 284 -7.42 5.23 3.92
CA ASP A 284 -8.86 5.02 3.77
C ASP A 284 -9.32 5.14 2.30
N GLN A 285 -9.98 4.09 1.80
CA GLN A 285 -10.50 3.93 0.43
C GLN A 285 -9.44 3.94 -0.71
N VAL A 286 -8.15 4.09 -0.38
CA VAL A 286 -7.05 4.21 -1.34
C VAL A 286 -6.82 2.91 -2.12
N GLY A 287 -6.74 2.98 -3.44
CA GLY A 287 -6.06 1.94 -4.23
C GLY A 287 -4.55 2.21 -4.27
N ILE A 288 -3.69 1.22 -4.03
CA ILE A 288 -2.22 1.32 -4.11
C ILE A 288 -1.73 0.18 -5.01
N THR A 289 -1.70 0.42 -6.32
CA THR A 289 -1.30 -0.58 -7.31
C THR A 289 0.16 -0.40 -7.70
N ARG A 290 0.97 -1.43 -7.46
CA ARG A 290 2.35 -1.53 -7.96
C ARG A 290 2.40 -2.36 -9.24
N ALA A 291 3.05 -1.83 -10.28
CA ALA A 291 3.22 -2.49 -11.57
C ALA A 291 4.24 -3.64 -11.55
N ALA A 292 4.29 -4.42 -12.64
CA ALA A 292 4.85 -5.78 -12.71
C ALA A 292 6.39 -5.94 -12.54
N ALA A 293 7.09 -4.93 -12.05
CA ALA A 293 8.54 -4.95 -11.84
C ALA A 293 8.92 -5.51 -10.46
N ALA A 294 9.92 -6.42 -10.45
CA ALA A 294 10.50 -7.01 -9.24
C ALA A 294 10.86 -5.97 -8.17
N GLY A 295 10.71 -6.31 -6.89
CA GLY A 295 11.06 -5.43 -5.77
C GLY A 295 10.26 -5.74 -4.51
N ARG A 296 9.93 -4.71 -3.72
CA ARG A 296 9.33 -4.88 -2.39
C ARG A 296 8.28 -3.79 -2.09
N LEU A 297 7.18 -4.18 -1.45
CA LEU A 297 6.13 -3.31 -0.93
C LEU A 297 5.90 -3.66 0.56
N ASP A 298 6.37 -2.81 1.45
CA ASP A 298 6.23 -2.96 2.90
C ASP A 298 5.11 -2.07 3.42
N VAL A 299 4.28 -2.60 4.31
CA VAL A 299 3.24 -1.89 5.07
C VAL A 299 3.44 -2.23 6.54
N THR A 300 3.83 -1.28 7.38
CA THR A 300 4.27 -1.53 8.77
C THR A 300 3.59 -0.58 9.76
N ASN A 301 3.09 -1.07 10.89
CA ASN A 301 2.43 -0.30 11.96
C ASN A 301 1.23 0.56 11.48
N GLY A 302 0.65 0.28 10.31
CA GLY A 302 -0.36 1.11 9.66
C GLY A 302 -1.81 0.71 9.96
N GLN A 303 -2.74 1.61 9.71
CA GLN A 303 -4.18 1.32 9.68
C GLN A 303 -4.69 1.45 8.26
N TYR A 304 -5.55 0.53 7.80
CA TYR A 304 -6.13 0.58 6.46
C TYR A 304 -7.63 0.27 6.49
N SER A 305 -8.42 1.14 5.90
CA SER A 305 -9.88 1.06 5.80
C SER A 305 -10.28 1.02 4.33
N SER A 306 -11.10 0.05 3.91
CA SER A 306 -11.60 -0.08 2.53
C SER A 306 -10.53 0.04 1.42
N THR A 307 -9.27 -0.24 1.76
CA THR A 307 -8.07 0.09 0.95
C THR A 307 -7.67 -1.09 0.09
N PHE A 308 -7.38 -0.88 -1.18
CA PHE A 308 -6.97 -1.89 -2.14
C PHE A 308 -5.45 -1.81 -2.37
N ILE A 309 -4.65 -2.64 -1.70
CA ILE A 309 -3.20 -2.70 -1.92
C ILE A 309 -2.91 -3.87 -2.86
N ASP A 310 -2.24 -3.63 -3.99
CA ASP A 310 -2.08 -4.63 -5.05
C ASP A 310 -0.65 -4.63 -5.62
N MET A 311 0.05 -5.76 -5.51
CA MET A 311 1.40 -5.94 -6.04
C MET A 311 1.39 -6.86 -7.25
N GLN A 312 1.58 -6.29 -8.44
CA GLN A 312 1.85 -7.04 -9.65
C GLN A 312 3.35 -7.39 -9.73
N GLY A 313 3.68 -8.52 -10.39
CA GLY A 313 5.08 -8.89 -10.66
C GLY A 313 5.85 -9.51 -9.50
N SER A 314 7.11 -9.89 -9.76
CA SER A 314 7.92 -10.85 -8.99
C SER A 314 8.45 -10.38 -7.62
N GLY A 315 7.81 -9.42 -6.97
CA GLY A 315 8.24 -8.86 -5.69
C GLY A 315 7.57 -9.41 -4.43
N ALA A 316 7.98 -8.94 -3.25
CA ALA A 316 7.38 -9.29 -1.97
C ALA A 316 6.47 -8.16 -1.42
N LEU A 317 5.24 -8.51 -1.05
CA LEU A 317 4.33 -7.68 -0.25
C LEU A 317 4.44 -8.13 1.21
N ILE A 318 4.81 -7.22 2.11
CA ILE A 318 4.96 -7.50 3.55
C ILE A 318 4.05 -6.57 4.33
N VAL A 319 3.20 -7.13 5.20
CA VAL A 319 2.25 -6.39 6.03
C VAL A 319 2.50 -6.74 7.50
N GLN A 320 3.03 -5.80 8.30
CA GLN A 320 3.53 -6.07 9.65
C GLN A 320 2.94 -5.14 10.71
N ALA A 321 2.37 -5.70 11.78
CA ALA A 321 1.76 -4.97 12.89
C ALA A 321 0.68 -3.94 12.46
N CYS A 322 -0.04 -4.22 11.37
CA CYS A 322 -1.07 -3.34 10.81
C CYS A 322 -2.49 -3.75 11.24
N ARG A 323 -3.47 -2.84 11.10
CA ARG A 323 -4.90 -3.14 11.26
C ARG A 323 -5.70 -2.78 10.01
N GLY A 324 -6.31 -3.78 9.39
CA GLY A 324 -7.24 -3.67 8.28
C GLY A 324 -8.70 -3.70 8.72
N ASN A 325 -9.55 -2.90 8.07
CA ASN A 325 -11.00 -2.93 8.18
C ASN A 325 -11.63 -2.73 6.79
N GLY A 326 -11.96 -3.83 6.10
CA GLY A 326 -12.33 -3.83 4.69
C GLY A 326 -11.14 -3.60 3.74
N GLY A 327 -11.43 -3.66 2.43
CA GLY A 327 -10.41 -3.51 1.39
C GLY A 327 -9.91 -4.84 0.83
N VAL A 328 -8.77 -4.80 0.13
CA VAL A 328 -8.10 -5.97 -0.45
C VAL A 328 -6.58 -5.84 -0.26
N LEU A 329 -5.92 -6.90 0.18
CA LEU A 329 -4.46 -7.06 0.06
C LEU A 329 -4.17 -8.10 -1.04
N ARG A 330 -3.62 -7.70 -2.17
CA ARG A 330 -3.43 -8.57 -3.34
C ARG A 330 -1.98 -8.70 -3.79
N THR A 331 -1.62 -9.91 -4.21
CA THR A 331 -0.48 -10.17 -5.10
C THR A 331 -0.99 -10.78 -6.42
N GLY A 332 -0.59 -10.18 -7.54
CA GLY A 332 -1.24 -10.36 -8.84
C GLY A 332 -0.77 -11.55 -9.68
N ALA A 333 -1.61 -11.99 -10.61
CA ALA A 333 -1.39 -13.17 -11.46
C ALA A 333 -0.04 -13.14 -12.20
N GLY A 334 0.72 -14.24 -12.10
CA GLY A 334 2.05 -14.36 -12.71
C GLY A 334 3.18 -13.70 -11.91
N SER A 335 2.91 -13.16 -10.72
CA SER A 335 3.96 -12.75 -9.78
C SER A 335 4.72 -13.96 -9.25
N SER A 336 6.04 -14.02 -9.42
CA SER A 336 6.87 -14.98 -8.67
C SER A 336 7.10 -14.52 -7.20
N GLY A 337 6.13 -13.80 -6.64
CA GLY A 337 6.26 -12.99 -5.43
C GLY A 337 5.98 -13.74 -4.14
N GLN A 338 5.87 -12.99 -3.04
CA GLN A 338 5.48 -13.49 -1.72
C GLN A 338 4.51 -12.52 -1.04
N LEU A 339 3.54 -13.03 -0.29
CA LEU A 339 2.72 -12.24 0.64
C LEU A 339 2.99 -12.67 2.07
N ASN A 340 3.61 -11.80 2.87
CA ASN A 340 3.95 -12.07 4.27
C ASN A 340 3.17 -11.13 5.21
N VAL A 341 2.16 -11.65 5.91
CA VAL A 341 1.39 -10.95 6.95
C VAL A 341 1.91 -11.36 8.32
N ASN A 342 2.37 -10.39 9.10
CA ASN A 342 3.02 -10.59 10.39
C ASN A 342 2.28 -9.79 11.48
N THR A 343 1.82 -10.43 12.55
CA THR A 343 1.29 -9.76 13.76
C THR A 343 0.20 -8.72 13.47
N SER A 344 -0.58 -8.91 12.40
CA SER A 344 -1.52 -7.91 11.87
C SER A 344 -2.98 -8.36 12.03
N SER A 345 -3.89 -7.41 12.18
CA SER A 345 -5.34 -7.63 12.21
C SER A 345 -5.93 -7.36 10.82
N ILE A 346 -6.81 -8.24 10.34
CA ILE A 346 -7.58 -8.10 9.09
C ILE A 346 -9.05 -8.32 9.42
N GLU A 347 -9.87 -7.29 9.40
CA GLU A 347 -11.31 -7.35 9.71
C GLU A 347 -12.11 -7.02 8.45
N GLY A 348 -13.16 -7.78 8.11
CA GLY A 348 -14.11 -7.43 7.04
C GLY A 348 -13.58 -7.24 5.60
N GLY A 349 -12.33 -7.61 5.31
CA GLY A 349 -11.66 -7.38 4.02
C GLY A 349 -11.06 -8.63 3.38
N THR A 350 -10.65 -8.53 2.12
CA THR A 350 -10.07 -9.64 1.36
C THR A 350 -8.54 -9.63 1.42
N VAL A 351 -7.94 -10.80 1.40
CA VAL A 351 -6.53 -11.02 1.08
C VAL A 351 -6.49 -12.02 -0.07
N GLU A 352 -5.94 -11.64 -1.21
CA GLU A 352 -6.03 -12.41 -2.45
C GLU A 352 -4.62 -12.67 -3.02
N VAL A 353 -4.30 -13.92 -3.28
CA VAL A 353 -2.96 -14.35 -3.70
C VAL A 353 -3.10 -15.13 -5.01
N LEU A 354 -2.83 -14.46 -6.13
CA LEU A 354 -3.07 -14.99 -7.47
C LEU A 354 -1.77 -15.47 -8.11
N GLY A 355 -1.53 -16.78 -8.13
CA GLY A 355 -0.41 -17.40 -8.84
C GLY A 355 0.99 -17.03 -8.31
N VAL A 356 1.14 -16.98 -6.98
CA VAL A 356 2.29 -16.43 -6.23
C VAL A 356 3.15 -17.57 -5.64
N ARG A 357 4.38 -17.32 -5.15
CA ARG A 357 5.23 -18.40 -4.60
C ARG A 357 4.98 -18.77 -3.14
N SER A 358 4.41 -17.88 -2.32
CA SER A 358 4.03 -18.19 -0.94
C SER A 358 3.11 -17.15 -0.30
N LEU A 359 2.08 -17.60 0.40
CA LEU A 359 1.29 -16.86 1.37
C LEU A 359 1.67 -17.25 2.81
N SER A 360 2.16 -16.30 3.60
CA SER A 360 2.56 -16.51 4.99
C SER A 360 1.76 -15.62 5.94
N LEU A 361 0.97 -16.23 6.83
CA LEU A 361 0.34 -15.61 8.00
C LEU A 361 1.14 -16.03 9.25
N ASN A 362 2.00 -15.14 9.74
CA ASN A 362 2.91 -15.43 10.87
C ASN A 362 2.34 -14.96 12.22
N SER A 363 3.05 -15.32 13.29
CA SER A 363 2.61 -15.20 14.68
C SER A 363 1.95 -13.88 15.05
N GLY A 364 0.81 -14.00 15.75
CA GLY A 364 -0.02 -12.88 16.19
C GLY A 364 -0.93 -12.29 15.13
N THR A 365 -0.99 -12.87 13.92
CA THR A 365 -1.94 -12.45 12.88
C THR A 365 -3.38 -12.86 13.23
N TYR A 366 -4.32 -11.96 13.01
CA TYR A 366 -5.75 -12.12 13.31
C TYR A 366 -6.59 -11.88 12.05
N VAL A 367 -7.43 -12.85 11.72
CA VAL A 367 -8.38 -12.81 10.60
C VAL A 367 -9.79 -12.77 11.19
N GLY A 368 -10.33 -11.56 11.29
CA GLY A 368 -11.62 -11.25 11.90
C GLY A 368 -12.83 -11.60 11.03
N ALA A 369 -14.02 -11.32 11.55
CA ALA A 369 -15.28 -11.65 10.89
C ALA A 369 -15.39 -11.05 9.47
N SER A 370 -16.02 -11.82 8.57
CA SER A 370 -16.19 -11.53 7.14
C SER A 370 -14.90 -11.33 6.33
N ALA A 371 -13.71 -11.50 6.91
CA ALA A 371 -12.46 -11.43 6.15
C ALA A 371 -12.22 -12.71 5.34
N THR A 372 -11.78 -12.57 4.09
CA THR A 372 -11.54 -13.70 3.18
C THR A 372 -10.09 -13.70 2.71
N VAL A 373 -9.30 -14.67 3.17
CA VAL A 373 -7.95 -14.95 2.68
C VAL A 373 -8.03 -16.08 1.66
N THR A 374 -7.62 -15.84 0.41
CA THR A 374 -7.66 -16.83 -0.67
C THR A 374 -6.36 -16.83 -1.45
N GLU A 375 -5.71 -17.98 -1.56
CA GLU A 375 -4.72 -18.26 -2.60
C GLU A 375 -5.37 -19.06 -3.74
N SER A 376 -5.04 -18.75 -4.99
CA SER A 376 -5.45 -19.56 -6.15
C SER A 376 -4.52 -19.41 -7.36
N GLY A 377 -4.53 -20.41 -8.25
CA GLY A 377 -3.97 -20.32 -9.59
C GLY A 377 -2.45 -20.50 -9.69
N THR A 378 -1.79 -21.03 -8.66
CA THR A 378 -0.38 -21.42 -8.70
C THR A 378 -0.13 -22.48 -9.78
N THR A 379 0.49 -22.05 -10.87
CA THR A 379 0.79 -22.83 -12.09
C THR A 379 2.28 -22.70 -12.39
N ALA A 380 3.09 -23.31 -11.53
CA ALA A 380 4.51 -23.01 -11.42
C ALA A 380 5.38 -24.18 -11.92
N THR A 381 5.56 -24.29 -13.24
CA THR A 381 6.29 -25.40 -13.91
C THR A 381 7.77 -25.53 -13.55
N ALA A 382 8.33 -24.60 -12.75
CA ALA A 382 9.75 -24.55 -12.40
C ALA A 382 10.01 -23.77 -11.08
N VAL A 383 9.33 -24.13 -9.99
CA VAL A 383 9.59 -23.56 -8.65
C VAL A 383 9.80 -24.68 -7.62
N ALA A 384 10.99 -24.73 -7.04
CA ALA A 384 11.26 -25.56 -5.87
C ALA A 384 10.71 -24.87 -4.61
N ALA A 385 9.90 -25.60 -3.84
CA ALA A 385 9.26 -25.18 -2.59
C ALA A 385 8.40 -23.90 -2.69
N ILE A 386 7.12 -24.10 -3.02
CA ILE A 386 6.05 -23.26 -2.44
C ILE A 386 5.97 -23.61 -0.94
N GLY A 387 5.71 -22.60 -0.10
CA GLY A 387 5.83 -22.71 1.37
C GLY A 387 4.78 -21.89 2.10
N ASP A 388 3.51 -22.10 1.75
CA ASP A 388 2.39 -21.39 2.36
C ASP A 388 2.27 -21.75 3.84
N ARG A 389 2.06 -20.76 4.69
CA ARG A 389 2.22 -20.94 6.14
C ARG A 389 1.18 -20.17 6.95
N VAL A 390 0.56 -20.84 7.92
CA VAL A 390 -0.27 -20.20 8.95
C VAL A 390 0.26 -20.64 10.32
N ASP A 391 1.04 -19.77 10.97
CA ASP A 391 1.68 -20.05 12.25
C ASP A 391 1.18 -19.10 13.34
N GLN A 392 0.74 -19.65 14.48
CA GLN A 392 0.29 -18.89 15.66
C GLN A 392 -0.70 -17.74 15.33
N SER A 393 -1.61 -18.00 14.38
CA SER A 393 -2.63 -17.05 13.93
C SER A 393 -4.01 -17.36 14.53
N ARG A 394 -4.91 -16.37 14.57
CA ARG A 394 -6.29 -16.50 15.07
C ARG A 394 -7.30 -16.16 13.97
N ILE A 395 -8.13 -17.13 13.59
CA ILE A 395 -9.20 -17.00 12.59
C ILE A 395 -10.54 -16.99 13.33
N GLU A 396 -11.50 -16.13 12.94
CA GLU A 396 -12.78 -15.94 13.65
C GLU A 396 -14.04 -16.34 12.87
N ALA A 397 -15.20 -16.27 13.55
CA ALA A 397 -16.50 -16.55 12.97
C ALA A 397 -16.78 -15.69 11.73
N GLY A 398 -17.12 -16.34 10.61
CA GLY A 398 -17.37 -15.68 9.32
C GLY A 398 -16.11 -15.34 8.52
N ALA A 399 -14.90 -15.58 9.06
CA ALA A 399 -13.69 -15.54 8.27
C ALA A 399 -13.58 -16.78 7.37
N VAL A 400 -12.93 -16.63 6.21
CA VAL A 400 -12.53 -17.75 5.34
C VAL A 400 -11.04 -17.66 5.09
N VAL A 401 -10.32 -18.77 5.24
CA VAL A 401 -8.94 -18.94 4.78
C VAL A 401 -8.90 -20.13 3.83
N GLN A 402 -8.65 -19.90 2.55
CA GLN A 402 -8.59 -20.91 1.50
C GLN A 402 -7.22 -20.93 0.81
N PHE A 403 -6.58 -22.10 0.78
CA PHE A 403 -5.45 -22.41 -0.10
C PHE A 403 -5.98 -23.29 -1.24
N ALA A 404 -5.66 -22.95 -2.50
CA ALA A 404 -6.10 -23.69 -3.68
C ALA A 404 -4.98 -23.82 -4.71
N THR A 405 -4.04 -24.77 -4.46
CA THR A 405 -2.88 -24.97 -5.32
C THR A 405 -3.24 -25.78 -6.56
N THR A 406 -3.08 -25.20 -7.76
CA THR A 406 -3.45 -25.86 -9.01
C THR A 406 -2.41 -26.87 -9.48
N THR A 407 -1.11 -26.52 -9.49
CA THR A 407 0.01 -27.43 -9.76
C THR A 407 1.33 -26.90 -9.19
N GLY A 408 1.97 -27.65 -8.28
CA GLY A 408 3.31 -27.34 -7.76
C GLY A 408 3.83 -28.35 -6.75
N THR A 409 5.16 -28.40 -6.56
CA THR A 409 5.84 -29.31 -5.62
C THR A 409 6.28 -28.52 -4.36
N GLY A 410 5.30 -28.19 -3.51
CA GLY A 410 5.52 -27.46 -2.26
C GLY A 410 4.57 -27.91 -1.15
N THR A 411 4.95 -27.68 0.10
CA THR A 411 4.21 -28.10 1.31
C THR A 411 3.45 -26.93 1.92
N ASN A 412 2.14 -27.10 2.17
CA ASN A 412 1.27 -26.07 2.73
C ASN A 412 1.09 -26.32 4.24
N GLN A 413 1.66 -25.47 5.08
CA GLN A 413 1.82 -25.72 6.52
C GLN A 413 0.93 -24.82 7.40
N VAL A 414 -0.05 -25.41 8.08
CA VAL A 414 -0.75 -24.79 9.21
C VAL A 414 -0.18 -25.36 10.52
N THR A 415 0.14 -24.50 11.48
CA THR A 415 0.85 -24.89 12.70
C THR A 415 0.47 -23.97 13.86
N ARG A 416 0.23 -24.54 15.05
CA ARG A 416 -0.02 -23.83 16.33
C ARG A 416 -1.10 -22.74 16.26
N SER A 417 -2.05 -22.85 15.34
CA SER A 417 -3.01 -21.80 15.01
C SER A 417 -4.41 -22.08 15.57
N VAL A 418 -5.18 -21.03 15.83
CA VAL A 418 -6.47 -21.12 16.51
C VAL A 418 -7.59 -20.72 15.55
N VAL A 419 -8.44 -21.67 15.20
CA VAL A 419 -9.66 -21.45 14.39
C VAL A 419 -10.83 -21.33 15.37
N ARG A 420 -11.45 -20.15 15.43
CA ARG A 420 -12.62 -19.88 16.26
C ARG A 420 -13.85 -19.65 15.39
N GLY A 421 -14.96 -20.17 15.88
CA GLY A 421 -16.29 -20.00 15.37
C GLY A 421 -17.29 -20.39 16.46
N SER A 422 -18.55 -20.03 16.24
CA SER A 422 -19.69 -20.54 17.01
C SER A 422 -20.54 -21.37 16.06
N SER A 423 -21.01 -22.53 16.50
CA SER A 423 -21.59 -23.54 15.63
C SER A 423 -23.00 -23.18 15.10
N LEU A 424 -23.40 -23.90 14.05
CA LEU A 424 -24.79 -24.12 13.60
C LEU A 424 -25.57 -22.98 12.93
N VAL A 425 -24.99 -21.80 12.66
CA VAL A 425 -25.58 -20.85 11.69
C VAL A 425 -24.53 -20.35 10.70
N SER A 426 -24.90 -20.22 9.43
CA SER A 426 -24.00 -19.77 8.36
C SER A 426 -23.81 -18.25 8.38
N PRO A 427 -22.60 -17.72 8.11
CA PRO A 427 -21.32 -18.42 7.90
C PRO A 427 -20.47 -18.48 9.19
N ALA A 428 -20.16 -19.69 9.66
CA ALA A 428 -19.11 -19.91 10.66
C ALA A 428 -17.71 -19.70 10.06
N GLY A 429 -16.68 -19.58 10.90
CA GLY A 429 -15.28 -19.48 10.45
C GLY A 429 -14.80 -20.74 9.73
N ARG A 430 -14.09 -20.58 8.60
CA ARG A 430 -13.66 -21.68 7.73
C ARG A 430 -12.17 -21.63 7.41
N LEU A 431 -11.48 -22.77 7.57
CA LEU A 431 -10.17 -23.04 6.99
C LEU A 431 -10.34 -24.14 5.93
N ARG A 432 -9.78 -23.94 4.74
CA ARG A 432 -9.93 -24.83 3.58
C ARG A 432 -8.59 -24.97 2.86
N ILE A 433 -8.02 -26.17 2.89
CA ILE A 433 -6.78 -26.49 2.16
C ILE A 433 -7.17 -27.44 1.03
N GLU A 434 -6.99 -27.03 -0.22
CA GLU A 434 -7.34 -27.84 -1.39
C GLU A 434 -6.27 -27.77 -2.48
N GLY A 435 -6.20 -28.84 -3.27
CA GLY A 435 -5.44 -28.86 -4.51
C GLY A 435 -4.38 -29.97 -4.59
N LEU A 436 -3.40 -29.75 -5.46
CA LEU A 436 -2.18 -30.52 -5.53
C LEU A 436 -1.15 -29.84 -4.61
N THR A 437 -1.09 -30.27 -3.35
CA THR A 437 -0.01 -29.92 -2.42
C THR A 437 0.95 -31.09 -2.33
N ASP A 438 2.25 -30.86 -2.19
CA ASP A 438 3.25 -31.91 -1.86
C ASP A 438 3.41 -32.10 -0.33
N GLY A 439 2.42 -31.64 0.44
CA GLY A 439 2.24 -32.01 1.85
C GLY A 439 1.45 -30.95 2.62
N ALA A 440 0.16 -31.20 2.86
CA ALA A 440 -0.64 -30.40 3.78
C ALA A 440 -0.33 -30.80 5.24
N TRP A 441 0.02 -29.84 6.09
CA TRP A 441 0.28 -30.06 7.52
C TRP A 441 -0.71 -29.25 8.37
N VAL A 442 -1.28 -29.87 9.41
CA VAL A 442 -1.99 -29.18 10.50
C VAL A 442 -1.54 -29.74 11.85
N ASP A 443 -0.68 -28.96 12.52
CA ASP A 443 -0.04 -29.30 13.79
C ASP A 443 -0.53 -28.38 14.92
N ALA A 444 -0.82 -28.95 16.11
CA ALA A 444 -1.08 -28.23 17.36
C ALA A 444 -2.14 -27.12 17.27
N CYS A 445 -3.12 -27.25 16.37
CA CYS A 445 -4.17 -26.27 16.15
C CYS A 445 -5.39 -26.51 17.04
N ARG A 446 -6.09 -25.44 17.41
CA ARG A 446 -7.33 -25.52 18.20
C ARG A 446 -8.51 -24.95 17.45
N VAL A 447 -9.51 -25.80 17.21
CA VAL A 447 -10.73 -25.51 16.44
C VAL A 447 -11.91 -25.48 17.41
N TYR A 448 -12.64 -24.36 17.46
CA TYR A 448 -13.91 -24.23 18.17
C TYR A 448 -14.99 -23.87 17.16
N GLY A 449 -16.15 -24.54 17.16
CA GLY A 449 -17.39 -24.15 16.45
C GLY A 449 -17.31 -23.81 14.94
N GLY A 450 -16.16 -23.99 14.29
CA GLY A 450 -15.91 -23.66 12.89
C GLY A 450 -15.76 -24.90 12.01
N THR A 451 -15.39 -24.70 10.74
CA THR A 451 -15.12 -25.77 9.79
C THR A 451 -13.67 -25.77 9.34
N VAL A 452 -13.02 -26.93 9.35
CA VAL A 452 -11.71 -27.15 8.73
C VAL A 452 -11.85 -28.25 7.68
N THR A 453 -11.52 -27.96 6.42
CA THR A 453 -11.57 -28.94 5.32
C THR A 453 -10.20 -29.06 4.67
N ILE A 454 -9.73 -30.28 4.47
CA ILE A 454 -8.48 -30.62 3.79
C ILE A 454 -8.83 -31.60 2.68
N THR A 455 -8.73 -31.17 1.42
CA THR A 455 -9.04 -31.98 0.23
C THR A 455 -7.80 -32.09 -0.65
N ASP A 456 -7.08 -33.19 -0.52
CA ASP A 456 -5.80 -33.43 -1.18
C ASP A 456 -5.95 -34.37 -2.38
N ALA A 457 -5.51 -33.90 -3.55
CA ALA A 457 -5.74 -34.53 -4.84
C ALA A 457 -4.47 -35.07 -5.53
N GLY A 458 -3.39 -35.34 -4.78
CA GLY A 458 -2.11 -35.85 -5.28
C GLY A 458 -1.74 -37.26 -4.85
N THR A 459 -0.97 -37.96 -5.69
CA THR A 459 -0.42 -39.32 -5.45
C THR A 459 1.10 -39.31 -5.23
N SER A 460 1.66 -38.20 -4.74
CA SER A 460 3.12 -37.95 -4.64
C SER A 460 3.64 -37.75 -3.22
N LEU A 461 2.80 -37.88 -2.18
CA LEU A 461 3.11 -37.50 -0.78
C LEU A 461 4.03 -38.47 -0.04
N SER A 462 5.19 -38.77 -0.61
CA SER A 462 6.28 -39.55 -0.02
C SER A 462 7.06 -38.80 1.10
N GLY A 463 6.34 -38.12 2.00
CA GLY A 463 6.88 -37.35 3.13
C GLY A 463 6.01 -37.42 4.40
N PRO A 464 6.61 -37.38 5.60
CA PRO A 464 5.91 -37.57 6.87
C PRO A 464 4.93 -36.42 7.16
N SER A 465 3.64 -36.66 6.87
CA SER A 465 2.51 -35.73 7.03
C SER A 465 1.34 -36.50 7.70
N ALA A 466 0.26 -35.90 8.23
CA ALA A 466 -0.31 -34.59 7.88
C ALA A 466 -1.09 -33.88 9.01
N PHE A 467 -1.53 -34.57 10.08
CA PHE A 467 -2.54 -34.01 11.00
C PHE A 467 -2.35 -34.47 12.45
N HIS A 468 -1.78 -33.63 13.32
CA HIS A 468 -1.49 -34.06 14.70
C HIS A 468 -1.57 -33.01 15.81
N ASP A 469 -1.77 -33.51 17.03
CA ASP A 469 -1.83 -32.75 18.29
C ASP A 469 -2.93 -31.67 18.32
N ASN A 470 -3.97 -31.81 17.48
CA ASN A 470 -5.04 -30.83 17.34
C ASN A 470 -6.17 -31.02 18.35
N GLN A 471 -6.78 -29.93 18.80
CA GLN A 471 -7.96 -29.92 19.67
C GLN A 471 -9.19 -29.38 18.93
N VAL A 472 -10.16 -30.25 18.66
CA VAL A 472 -11.44 -29.97 17.99
C VAL A 472 -12.54 -29.89 19.06
N ASP A 473 -12.68 -28.71 19.66
CA ASP A 473 -13.67 -28.38 20.67
C ASP A 473 -15.07 -28.13 20.08
N ALA A 474 -16.03 -27.78 20.94
CA ALA A 474 -17.45 -27.96 20.72
C ALA A 474 -18.04 -27.40 19.42
N GLY A 475 -18.92 -28.19 18.80
CA GLY A 475 -19.66 -27.87 17.59
C GLY A 475 -18.81 -27.64 16.33
N ALA A 476 -17.54 -28.03 16.35
CA ALA A 476 -16.65 -27.91 15.20
C ALA A 476 -16.82 -29.09 14.23
N THR A 477 -16.53 -28.85 12.95
CA THR A 477 -16.46 -29.89 11.91
C THR A 477 -15.09 -29.88 11.25
N LEU A 478 -14.47 -31.05 11.17
CA LEU A 478 -13.17 -31.26 10.54
C LEU A 478 -13.31 -32.39 9.51
N THR A 479 -12.93 -32.11 8.26
CA THR A 479 -12.98 -33.07 7.14
C THR A 479 -11.61 -33.19 6.51
N TYR A 480 -11.13 -34.42 6.37
CA TYR A 480 -9.89 -34.78 5.68
C TYR A 480 -10.18 -35.78 4.58
N THR A 481 -9.69 -35.52 3.37
CA THR A 481 -9.82 -36.36 2.19
C THR A 481 -8.43 -36.52 1.58
N GLY A 482 -7.86 -37.72 1.69
CA GLY A 482 -6.57 -38.06 1.08
C GLY A 482 -6.70 -38.67 -0.32
N GLY A 483 -5.55 -38.89 -0.97
CA GLY A 483 -5.49 -39.52 -2.30
C GLY A 483 -4.28 -40.43 -2.54
N ASP A 484 -3.42 -40.68 -1.54
CA ASP A 484 -2.13 -41.37 -1.73
C ASP A 484 -2.02 -42.74 -1.04
N SER A 485 -1.20 -43.57 -1.67
CA SER A 485 -0.74 -44.92 -1.33
C SER A 485 0.29 -45.02 -0.19
N THR A 486 0.88 -43.90 0.24
CA THR A 486 1.84 -43.86 1.34
C THR A 486 1.14 -43.73 2.70
N ALA A 487 1.75 -44.25 3.77
CA ALA A 487 1.15 -44.23 5.11
C ALA A 487 1.21 -42.83 5.71
N ARG A 488 0.04 -42.23 5.98
CA ARG A 488 -0.10 -40.88 6.54
C ARG A 488 -0.42 -40.98 8.03
N GLN A 489 0.22 -40.19 8.87
CA GLN A 489 -0.05 -40.23 10.31
C GLN A 489 -1.02 -39.13 10.74
N ILE A 490 -2.18 -39.55 11.24
CA ILE A 490 -3.19 -38.72 11.88
C ILE A 490 -3.19 -39.07 13.37
N ARG A 491 -2.50 -38.27 14.20
CA ARG A 491 -2.14 -38.70 15.57
C ARG A 491 -2.42 -37.68 16.68
N ASN A 492 -2.67 -38.16 17.90
CA ASN A 492 -2.80 -37.34 19.12
C ASN A 492 -3.96 -36.31 19.15
N ASN A 493 -4.95 -36.42 18.26
CA ASN A 493 -5.99 -35.39 18.15
C ASN A 493 -7.14 -35.62 19.14
N HIS A 494 -7.61 -34.55 19.77
CA HIS A 494 -8.76 -34.53 20.69
C HIS A 494 -9.99 -33.96 19.99
N VAL A 495 -11.15 -34.61 20.12
CA VAL A 495 -12.43 -34.21 19.51
C VAL A 495 -13.51 -34.24 20.58
N ALA A 496 -14.12 -33.10 20.90
CA ALA A 496 -15.03 -32.98 22.04
C ALA A 496 -16.20 -32.01 21.81
N GLY A 497 -17.38 -32.35 22.37
CA GLY A 497 -18.52 -31.44 22.51
C GLY A 497 -19.41 -31.32 21.27
N LEU A 498 -20.03 -32.41 20.81
CA LEU A 498 -20.88 -32.46 19.61
C LEU A 498 -20.12 -32.14 18.31
N SER A 499 -18.81 -32.42 18.27
CA SER A 499 -17.95 -32.13 17.13
C SER A 499 -17.80 -33.34 16.20
N THR A 500 -17.53 -33.09 14.91
CA THR A 500 -17.38 -34.14 13.90
C THR A 500 -15.99 -34.10 13.27
N LEU A 501 -15.31 -35.25 13.26
CA LEU A 501 -14.10 -35.51 12.48
C LEU A 501 -14.39 -36.59 11.45
N THR A 502 -14.25 -36.26 10.16
CA THR A 502 -14.38 -37.22 9.05
C THR A 502 -13.05 -37.35 8.32
N LEU A 503 -12.51 -38.57 8.28
CA LEU A 503 -11.28 -38.94 7.59
C LEU A 503 -11.65 -39.88 6.45
N THR A 504 -11.29 -39.55 5.21
CA THR A 504 -11.65 -40.33 4.03
C THR A 504 -10.47 -40.63 3.13
N SER A 505 -10.60 -41.71 2.34
CA SER A 505 -9.60 -42.16 1.37
C SER A 505 -8.21 -42.42 1.97
N LEU A 506 -8.15 -42.97 3.19
CA LEU A 506 -6.90 -43.42 3.81
C LEU A 506 -6.45 -44.74 3.18
N THR A 507 -5.62 -44.67 2.13
CA THR A 507 -5.01 -45.83 1.46
C THR A 507 -3.60 -46.12 1.99
N GLY A 508 -3.49 -46.37 3.30
CA GLY A 508 -2.23 -46.60 4.01
C GLY A 508 -1.35 -47.71 3.39
N SER A 509 -0.03 -47.58 3.59
CA SER A 509 0.95 -48.41 2.86
C SER A 509 0.90 -49.90 3.24
N ALA A 510 0.92 -50.75 2.23
CA ALA A 510 0.90 -52.21 2.38
C ALA A 510 2.25 -52.75 2.89
N GLY A 511 2.52 -52.59 4.19
CA GLY A 511 3.66 -53.21 4.88
C GLY A 511 4.24 -52.43 6.06
N GLY A 512 3.85 -51.17 6.29
CA GLY A 512 4.56 -50.28 7.23
C GLY A 512 4.39 -50.56 8.73
N GLY A 513 3.33 -51.26 9.15
CA GLY A 513 3.03 -51.54 10.57
C GLY A 513 2.67 -50.30 11.43
N LEU A 514 2.62 -49.13 10.82
CA LEU A 514 2.17 -47.86 11.40
C LEU A 514 0.70 -47.67 11.01
N GLY A 515 -0.16 -47.38 11.98
CA GLY A 515 -1.58 -47.13 11.72
C GLY A 515 -1.82 -45.70 11.23
N ASP A 516 -2.72 -45.55 10.26
CA ASP A 516 -3.03 -44.24 9.66
C ASP A 516 -3.65 -43.26 10.68
N VAL A 517 -4.35 -43.78 11.70
CA VAL A 517 -4.99 -43.03 12.78
C VAL A 517 -4.52 -43.53 14.14
N PHE A 518 -3.96 -42.65 14.98
CA PHE A 518 -3.26 -43.03 16.22
C PHE A 518 -3.60 -42.13 17.42
N ALA A 519 -3.70 -42.71 18.63
CA ALA A 519 -3.82 -41.97 19.90
C ALA A 519 -4.91 -40.86 19.93
N MET A 520 -6.03 -41.09 19.25
CA MET A 520 -7.14 -40.14 19.19
C MET A 520 -7.97 -40.16 20.48
N SER A 521 -8.59 -39.04 20.85
CA SER A 521 -9.51 -38.96 21.98
C SER A 521 -10.83 -38.32 21.54
N VAL A 522 -11.93 -39.08 21.53
CA VAL A 522 -13.25 -38.66 21.03
C VAL A 522 -14.24 -38.68 22.20
N ARG A 523 -14.78 -37.51 22.58
CA ARG A 523 -15.58 -37.31 23.81
C ARG A 523 -16.80 -36.42 23.61
N GLY A 524 -17.69 -36.40 24.60
CA GLY A 524 -18.86 -35.51 24.67
C GLY A 524 -19.73 -35.55 23.40
N GLN A 525 -20.29 -36.72 23.08
CA GLN A 525 -21.19 -36.95 21.93
C GLN A 525 -20.60 -36.53 20.56
N SER A 526 -19.27 -36.56 20.42
CA SER A 526 -18.59 -36.28 19.16
C SER A 526 -18.56 -37.50 18.23
N THR A 527 -18.34 -37.29 16.94
CA THR A 527 -18.22 -38.37 15.95
C THR A 527 -16.85 -38.36 15.29
N LEU A 528 -16.17 -39.51 15.29
CA LEU A 528 -15.02 -39.80 14.43
C LEU A 528 -15.46 -40.81 13.36
N THR A 529 -15.37 -40.43 12.09
CA THR A 529 -15.63 -41.31 10.95
C THR A 529 -14.35 -41.51 10.17
N VAL A 530 -14.03 -42.76 9.85
CA VAL A 530 -12.90 -43.14 9.00
C VAL A 530 -13.43 -43.93 7.80
N THR A 531 -12.92 -43.67 6.59
CA THR A 531 -13.21 -44.44 5.37
C THR A 531 -11.95 -44.58 4.49
N GLY A 532 -11.96 -45.55 3.58
CA GLY A 532 -10.88 -45.76 2.58
C GLY A 532 -9.86 -46.84 2.94
N ALA A 533 -9.73 -47.24 4.21
CA ALA A 533 -8.76 -48.23 4.68
C ALA A 533 -8.83 -49.57 3.90
N ARG A 534 -7.88 -49.75 2.98
CA ARG A 534 -7.92 -50.80 1.93
C ARG A 534 -7.03 -52.01 2.21
N VAL A 535 -6.21 -51.95 3.26
CA VAL A 535 -5.24 -52.99 3.61
C VAL A 535 -5.67 -53.70 4.91
N PRO A 536 -5.56 -55.04 5.01
CA PRO A 536 -5.62 -55.76 6.28
C PRO A 536 -4.42 -55.46 7.19
N GLY A 537 -4.37 -54.26 7.77
CA GLY A 537 -3.31 -53.79 8.66
C GLY A 537 -3.80 -52.61 9.49
N GLN A 538 -3.56 -52.66 10.80
CA GLN A 538 -4.19 -51.85 11.87
C GLN A 538 -4.32 -50.34 11.56
N PRO A 539 -5.45 -49.85 10.99
CA PRO A 539 -5.56 -48.46 10.53
C PRO A 539 -5.93 -47.49 11.65
N ILE A 540 -6.46 -47.98 12.78
CA ILE A 540 -6.87 -47.18 13.93
C ILE A 540 -6.29 -47.80 15.21
N ARG A 541 -5.49 -47.05 15.95
CA ARG A 541 -4.71 -47.58 17.08
C ARG A 541 -4.60 -46.62 18.27
N ASP A 542 -4.62 -47.15 19.49
CA ASP A 542 -4.49 -46.41 20.76
C ASP A 542 -5.60 -45.34 20.97
N CYS A 543 -6.73 -45.45 20.24
CA CYS A 543 -7.80 -44.44 20.24
C CYS A 543 -8.83 -44.67 21.36
N THR A 544 -9.19 -43.61 22.08
CA THR A 544 -10.18 -43.62 23.16
C THR A 544 -11.47 -42.90 22.74
N VAL A 545 -12.63 -43.53 22.93
CA VAL A 545 -13.96 -43.06 22.51
C VAL A 545 -14.92 -43.16 23.70
N GLU A 546 -15.46 -42.03 24.16
CA GLU A 546 -16.21 -41.97 25.42
C GLU A 546 -17.45 -41.07 25.36
N GLN A 547 -18.28 -41.11 26.41
CA GLN A 547 -19.30 -40.09 26.71
C GLN A 547 -20.32 -39.91 25.57
N GLY A 548 -20.92 -41.01 25.12
CA GLY A 548 -21.88 -41.00 24.00
C GLY A 548 -21.29 -40.73 22.61
N SER A 549 -19.96 -40.69 22.46
CA SER A 549 -19.31 -40.45 21.17
C SER A 549 -19.39 -41.66 20.23
N THR A 550 -19.29 -41.42 18.92
CA THR A 550 -19.36 -42.46 17.90
C THR A 550 -18.03 -42.60 17.15
N LEU A 551 -17.60 -43.85 16.91
CA LEU A 551 -16.51 -44.20 16.00
C LEU A 551 -17.05 -45.06 14.85
N ASN A 552 -17.00 -44.51 13.62
CA ASN A 552 -17.37 -45.21 12.38
C ASN A 552 -16.11 -45.63 11.61
N ILE A 553 -16.08 -46.87 11.13
CA ILE A 553 -14.94 -47.55 10.51
C ILE A 553 -15.45 -48.25 9.23
N PRO A 554 -14.68 -48.32 8.12
CA PRO A 554 -15.15 -49.00 6.90
C PRO A 554 -15.31 -50.51 7.16
N ALA A 555 -16.03 -51.20 6.27
CA ALA A 555 -16.32 -52.62 6.44
C ALA A 555 -15.06 -53.54 6.46
N SER A 556 -13.91 -53.03 6.00
CA SER A 556 -12.59 -53.68 5.98
C SER A 556 -11.64 -53.25 7.11
N GLY A 557 -12.02 -52.29 7.96
CA GLY A 557 -11.13 -51.68 8.95
C GLY A 557 -11.11 -52.41 10.31
N CYS A 558 -9.95 -52.38 10.97
CA CYS A 558 -9.72 -52.98 12.29
C CYS A 558 -9.28 -51.93 13.34
N THR A 559 -9.22 -52.32 14.62
CA THR A 559 -8.74 -51.47 15.73
C THR A 559 -7.68 -52.16 16.58
N GLN A 560 -6.79 -51.42 17.22
CA GLN A 560 -5.82 -51.97 18.19
C GLN A 560 -5.66 -51.05 19.41
N ARG A 561 -5.66 -51.62 20.62
CA ARG A 561 -5.49 -50.89 21.89
C ARG A 561 -6.46 -49.71 22.03
N CYS A 562 -7.61 -49.79 21.39
CA CYS A 562 -8.63 -48.76 21.44
C CYS A 562 -9.55 -48.99 22.64
N ARG A 563 -10.05 -47.91 23.25
CA ARG A 563 -10.99 -47.96 24.37
C ARG A 563 -12.34 -47.37 23.94
N VAL A 564 -13.43 -48.10 24.10
CA VAL A 564 -14.80 -47.62 23.82
C VAL A 564 -15.63 -47.74 25.09
N ALA A 565 -16.06 -46.61 25.67
CA ALA A 565 -16.66 -46.57 27.00
C ALA A 565 -17.77 -45.52 27.16
N GLY A 566 -18.52 -45.60 28.27
CA GLY A 566 -19.42 -44.53 28.74
C GLY A 566 -20.50 -44.14 27.73
N GLY A 567 -21.25 -45.11 27.22
CA GLY A 567 -22.31 -44.90 26.22
C GLY A 567 -21.83 -44.71 24.78
N ALA A 568 -20.53 -44.86 24.51
CA ALA A 568 -20.00 -44.70 23.16
C ALA A 568 -20.46 -45.80 22.17
N THR A 569 -20.51 -45.47 20.88
CA THR A 569 -20.91 -46.38 19.80
C THR A 569 -19.73 -46.70 18.89
N LEU A 570 -19.54 -47.99 18.58
CA LEU A 570 -18.57 -48.48 17.61
C LEU A 570 -19.28 -49.13 16.42
N ASN A 571 -19.20 -48.48 15.26
CA ASN A 571 -19.73 -48.98 13.99
C ASN A 571 -18.57 -49.44 13.10
N ALA A 572 -18.37 -50.75 13.01
CA ALA A 572 -17.30 -51.38 12.23
C ALA A 572 -17.82 -52.67 11.55
N GLY A 573 -17.17 -53.09 10.47
CA GLY A 573 -17.52 -54.33 9.74
C GLY A 573 -16.74 -55.56 10.21
N ALA A 574 -15.82 -56.03 9.36
CA ALA A 574 -15.04 -57.24 9.55
C ALA A 574 -13.98 -57.02 10.64
N PHE A 575 -14.42 -57.17 11.88
CA PHE A 575 -13.68 -56.76 13.07
C PHE A 575 -12.53 -57.73 13.41
N VAL A 576 -11.32 -57.35 13.00
CA VAL A 576 -10.11 -57.77 13.72
C VAL A 576 -9.86 -56.74 14.83
N HIS A 577 -9.54 -57.22 16.03
CA HIS A 577 -9.01 -56.37 17.09
C HIS A 577 -7.83 -57.00 17.79
N PHE A 578 -6.99 -56.16 18.40
CA PHE A 578 -5.92 -56.56 19.30
C PHE A 578 -5.96 -55.64 20.52
N ASP A 579 -6.03 -56.20 21.72
CA ASP A 579 -5.85 -55.47 22.99
C ASP A 579 -6.84 -54.29 23.24
N SER A 580 -7.99 -54.27 22.56
CA SER A 580 -8.97 -53.17 22.64
C SER A 580 -10.04 -53.40 23.72
N GLU A 581 -10.28 -52.42 24.60
CA GLU A 581 -11.30 -52.45 25.65
C GLU A 581 -12.66 -51.94 25.12
N MET A 582 -13.74 -52.67 25.43
CA MET A 582 -15.11 -52.14 25.35
C MET A 582 -15.77 -52.27 26.73
N SER A 583 -16.18 -51.16 27.34
CA SER A 583 -16.75 -51.14 28.69
C SER A 583 -17.94 -50.17 28.82
N LEU A 584 -18.62 -50.18 29.96
CA LEU A 584 -19.63 -49.17 30.36
C LEU A 584 -20.64 -48.75 29.27
N ALA A 585 -21.60 -49.64 28.98
CA ALA A 585 -22.78 -49.37 28.13
C ALA A 585 -22.46 -48.96 26.68
N ALA A 586 -21.40 -49.51 26.08
CA ALA A 586 -21.08 -49.30 24.67
C ALA A 586 -22.05 -50.05 23.72
N THR A 587 -22.32 -49.47 22.53
CA THR A 587 -23.13 -50.11 21.47
C THR A 587 -22.26 -50.54 20.28
N LYS A 588 -22.50 -51.74 19.74
CA LYS A 588 -21.78 -52.33 18.59
C LYS A 588 -22.78 -52.76 17.51
N THR A 589 -22.72 -52.12 16.34
CA THR A 589 -23.63 -52.42 15.22
C THR A 589 -23.00 -53.40 14.24
N LEU A 590 -23.62 -54.57 14.02
CA LEU A 590 -23.18 -55.52 12.99
C LEU A 590 -23.91 -55.27 11.66
N THR A 591 -23.15 -55.15 10.56
CA THR A 591 -23.71 -55.16 9.20
C THR A 591 -23.68 -56.57 8.60
N ALA A 592 -24.48 -56.80 7.55
CA ALA A 592 -24.68 -58.13 6.95
C ALA A 592 -23.43 -58.77 6.31
N ALA A 593 -22.34 -58.03 6.12
CA ALA A 593 -21.08 -58.54 5.55
C ALA A 593 -20.30 -59.49 6.48
N ASN A 594 -20.66 -59.59 7.77
CA ASN A 594 -19.74 -60.03 8.82
C ASN A 594 -20.11 -61.37 9.49
N VAL A 595 -20.87 -62.23 8.81
CA VAL A 595 -21.46 -63.45 9.41
C VAL A 595 -20.44 -64.57 9.71
N ASN A 596 -19.21 -64.46 9.20
CA ASN A 596 -18.18 -65.50 9.37
C ASN A 596 -17.48 -65.42 10.75
N ARG A 597 -18.07 -66.09 11.75
CA ARG A 597 -17.68 -66.01 13.17
C ARG A 597 -16.21 -66.38 13.47
N LEU A 598 -15.58 -67.21 12.65
CA LEU A 598 -14.24 -67.76 12.92
C LEU A 598 -13.09 -66.72 12.90
N ALA A 599 -13.33 -65.51 12.39
CA ALA A 599 -12.35 -64.42 12.43
C ALA A 599 -12.49 -63.49 13.65
N ASN A 600 -13.55 -63.63 14.45
CA ASN A 600 -14.06 -62.57 15.32
C ASN A 600 -13.88 -62.90 16.82
N LYS A 601 -12.62 -63.05 17.25
CA LYS A 601 -12.19 -63.38 18.63
C LYS A 601 -12.76 -62.42 19.70
N ALA A 602 -13.17 -61.23 19.28
CA ALA A 602 -13.79 -60.17 20.09
C ALA A 602 -15.16 -60.52 20.71
N TYR A 603 -15.65 -61.75 20.58
CA TYR A 603 -16.82 -62.25 21.30
C TYR A 603 -16.44 -63.14 22.50
N ASP A 604 -15.20 -63.63 22.57
CA ASP A 604 -14.70 -64.47 23.66
C ASP A 604 -13.92 -63.65 24.70
N ASP A 605 -13.33 -62.53 24.29
CA ASP A 605 -12.48 -61.66 25.10
C ASP A 605 -13.25 -60.47 25.77
N MET A 606 -14.60 -60.52 25.88
CA MET A 606 -15.42 -59.47 26.55
C MET A 606 -15.70 -59.81 28.03
N ILE A 607 -15.46 -58.84 28.93
CA ILE A 607 -15.73 -58.90 30.39
C ILE A 607 -16.54 -57.67 30.81
#